data_AF-A0A7C5KF46-F1
#
_entry.id   AF-A0A7C5KF46-F1
#
_cell.length_a   1.000
_cell.length_b   1.000
_cell.length_c   1.000
_cell.angle_alpha   90.00
_cell.angle_beta   90.00
_cell.angle_gamma   90.00
#
_symmetry.space_group_name_H-M   'P 1'
#
loop_
_entity.id
_entity.type
_entity.pdbx_description
1 polymer ?
#
loop_
_entity_poly.entity_id
_entity_poly.type
_entity_poly.pdbx_seq_one_letter_code
_entity_poly.pdbx_strand_id
1 'polypeptide(L)'
;MKNVLKDLYFSGISSVEPSKLVKENIKIVFEELKKTKRKNLILFSIGKAGYKMATSAIEELKEFIKEAVVLTKYSHFDKNYKIKNLKIFEAGHPLPDKNGFKRTKEILKIIDEEKGNSIFLIMISGGASSIFVSPKDGITLKDKIKTTEILLKKGADIFELNCIRKHISKVKGGNLAKIIYPAPVISFIISDVISDKLDVIGSGITYPDETTFLDSIKVLKKYNEEKEIPESVYNLLKKGAEGRIEENPKKNDKIFKRVKNVLIGNNKIALEEIKKKAEKIGIISKILSNEISGEAREIGKKLAKISIEEKKKKINDKPVLLIFGGETTVNVKGGGKGGRAQELALSFAKEINGIDGIYLLSAGSDGTDGPTDAAGAIVDGNTISKGEELGIKAEEFLNKNDSYNYFKKTNSLFVTGPTGTNVMDFYLILIK
;
A
#
# COMPACT_ATOMS: atom_id res chain seq x y z
N MET A 1 4.75 -6.21 28.95
CA MET A 1 5.49 -6.02 27.69
C MET A 1 4.64 -6.23 26.45
N LYS A 2 3.94 -7.36 26.27
CA LYS A 2 3.04 -7.55 25.11
C LYS A 2 1.97 -6.46 24.98
N ASN A 3 1.34 -6.03 26.07
CA ASN A 3 0.36 -4.91 26.04
C ASN A 3 1.00 -3.58 25.63
N VAL A 4 2.22 -3.29 26.07
CA VAL A 4 2.97 -2.09 25.64
C VAL A 4 3.16 -2.10 24.12
N LEU A 5 3.55 -3.23 23.53
CA LEU A 5 3.69 -3.36 22.08
C LEU A 5 2.36 -3.11 21.34
N LYS A 6 1.24 -3.60 21.88
CA LYS A 6 -0.09 -3.33 21.31
C LYS A 6 -0.45 -1.84 21.36
N ASP A 7 -0.22 -1.19 22.50
CA ASP A 7 -0.52 0.24 22.68
C ASP A 7 0.33 1.12 21.76
N LEU A 8 1.58 0.73 21.53
CA LEU A 8 2.49 1.37 20.58
C LEU A 8 2.01 1.15 19.14
N TYR A 9 1.70 -0.09 18.75
CA TYR A 9 1.13 -0.40 17.44
C TYR A 9 -0.08 0.50 17.13
N PHE A 10 -1.06 0.56 18.05
CA PHE A 10 -2.25 1.37 17.84
C PHE A 10 -1.96 2.88 17.78
N SER A 11 -0.95 3.41 18.47
CA SER A 11 -0.58 4.82 18.26
C SER A 11 -0.03 5.10 16.87
N GLY A 12 0.73 4.16 16.31
CA GLY A 12 1.17 4.25 14.91
C GLY A 12 -0.02 4.23 13.95
N ILE A 13 -1.00 3.35 14.17
CA ILE A 13 -2.23 3.31 13.37
C ILE A 13 -3.01 4.62 13.46
N SER A 14 -3.20 5.16 14.67
CA SER A 14 -3.94 6.41 14.87
C SER A 14 -3.25 7.63 14.28
N SER A 15 -1.93 7.64 14.11
CA SER A 15 -1.24 8.76 13.44
C SER A 15 -1.44 8.77 11.93
N VAL A 16 -1.75 7.62 11.33
CA VAL A 16 -1.97 7.46 9.89
C VAL A 16 -3.42 7.12 9.53
N GLU A 17 -4.35 7.49 10.41
CA GLU A 17 -5.78 7.35 10.11
C GLU A 17 -6.17 8.29 8.94
N PRO A 18 -6.82 7.79 7.87
CA PRO A 18 -7.04 8.58 6.66
C PRO A 18 -7.78 9.89 6.90
N SER A 19 -8.80 9.89 7.78
CA SER A 19 -9.57 11.09 8.11
C SER A 19 -8.69 12.15 8.78
N LYS A 20 -7.84 11.73 9.73
CA LYS A 20 -6.91 12.63 10.41
C LYS A 20 -5.92 13.24 9.42
N LEU A 21 -5.30 12.41 8.58
CA LEU A 21 -4.32 12.86 7.58
C LEU A 21 -4.93 13.86 6.58
N VAL A 22 -6.18 13.62 6.15
CA VAL A 22 -6.90 14.55 5.27
C VAL A 22 -7.15 15.89 5.98
N LYS A 23 -7.64 15.88 7.22
CA LYS A 23 -7.90 17.11 8.00
C LYS A 23 -6.65 17.95 8.19
N GLU A 24 -5.53 17.32 8.55
CA GLU A 24 -4.25 18.02 8.76
C GLU A 24 -3.71 18.68 7.47
N ASN A 25 -4.09 18.17 6.29
CA ASN A 25 -3.60 18.67 5.00
C ASN A 25 -4.61 19.50 4.21
N ILE A 26 -5.87 19.60 4.68
CA ILE A 26 -6.98 20.19 3.90
C ILE A 26 -6.74 21.67 3.53
N LYS A 27 -5.95 22.39 4.33
CA LYS A 27 -5.56 23.78 4.08
C LYS A 27 -4.96 24.00 2.69
N ILE A 28 -4.22 23.00 2.17
CA ILE A 28 -3.64 23.04 0.81
C ILE A 28 -4.72 23.22 -0.26
N VAL A 29 -5.90 22.62 -0.05
CA VAL A 29 -7.02 22.70 -0.99
C VAL A 29 -7.65 24.09 -0.97
N PHE A 30 -7.87 24.66 0.22
CA PHE A 30 -8.39 26.02 0.37
C PHE A 30 -7.46 27.08 -0.25
N GLU A 31 -6.15 26.91 -0.11
CA GLU A 31 -5.16 27.80 -0.73
C GLU A 31 -5.25 27.79 -2.27
N GLU A 32 -5.42 26.61 -2.88
CA GLU A 32 -5.55 26.50 -4.33
C GLU A 32 -6.92 27.00 -4.84
N LEU A 33 -8.00 26.76 -4.10
CA LEU A 33 -9.33 27.35 -4.37
C LEU A 33 -9.24 28.89 -4.40
N LYS A 34 -8.60 29.49 -3.39
CA LYS A 34 -8.39 30.94 -3.31
C LYS A 34 -7.53 31.46 -4.48
N LYS A 35 -6.42 30.77 -4.79
CA LYS A 35 -5.48 31.17 -5.84
C LYS A 35 -6.11 31.14 -7.24
N THR A 36 -6.91 30.13 -7.53
CA THR A 36 -7.51 29.92 -8.85
C THR A 36 -8.85 30.65 -9.02
N LYS A 37 -9.39 31.21 -7.93
CA LYS A 37 -10.73 31.84 -7.86
C LYS A 37 -11.85 30.91 -8.34
N ARG A 38 -11.65 29.59 -8.28
CA ARG A 38 -12.67 28.58 -8.61
C ARG A 38 -13.52 28.30 -7.37
N LYS A 39 -14.81 28.08 -7.60
CA LYS A 39 -15.78 27.71 -6.54
C LYS A 39 -16.17 26.24 -6.56
N ASN A 40 -15.88 25.54 -7.66
CA ASN A 40 -16.26 24.15 -7.86
C ASN A 40 -15.06 23.23 -7.66
N LEU A 41 -15.23 22.20 -6.84
CA LEU A 41 -14.28 21.14 -6.61
C LEU A 41 -14.91 19.79 -6.97
N ILE A 42 -14.18 19.01 -7.76
CA ILE A 42 -14.46 17.60 -8.01
C ILE A 42 -13.51 16.78 -7.16
N LEU A 43 -14.08 15.96 -6.28
CA LEU A 43 -13.33 15.03 -5.46
C LEU A 43 -13.37 13.65 -6.13
N PHE A 44 -12.21 13.08 -6.41
CA PHE A 44 -12.12 11.70 -6.88
C PHE A 44 -11.16 10.91 -5.99
N SER A 45 -11.69 9.91 -5.29
CA SER A 45 -10.94 9.11 -4.32
C SER A 45 -10.88 7.64 -4.72
N ILE A 46 -9.69 7.04 -4.60
CA ILE A 46 -9.38 5.71 -5.12
C ILE A 46 -8.57 4.91 -4.10
N GLY A 47 -8.91 3.63 -3.97
CA GLY A 47 -8.15 2.66 -3.19
C GLY A 47 -8.85 2.29 -1.88
N LYS A 48 -8.23 1.41 -1.10
CA LYS A 48 -8.80 0.80 0.11
C LYS A 48 -9.22 1.84 1.17
N ALA A 49 -8.47 2.92 1.30
CA ALA A 49 -8.77 4.02 2.24
C ALA A 49 -9.64 5.12 1.61
N GLY A 50 -10.00 4.98 0.33
CA GLY A 50 -10.60 6.05 -0.45
C GLY A 50 -11.93 6.56 0.12
N TYR A 51 -12.73 5.67 0.70
CA TYR A 51 -13.97 6.05 1.37
C TYR A 51 -13.74 7.00 2.55
N LYS A 52 -12.90 6.60 3.53
CA LYS A 52 -12.59 7.42 4.71
C LYS A 52 -11.93 8.75 4.34
N MET A 53 -11.02 8.75 3.35
CA MET A 53 -10.40 9.98 2.86
C MET A 53 -11.45 10.95 2.28
N ALA A 54 -12.35 10.43 1.44
CA ALA A 54 -13.36 11.23 0.77
C ALA A 54 -14.37 11.81 1.76
N THR A 55 -14.91 10.99 2.68
CA THR A 55 -15.89 11.46 3.65
C THR A 55 -15.31 12.59 4.52
N SER A 56 -14.06 12.42 4.98
CA SER A 56 -13.37 13.46 5.75
C SER A 56 -13.18 14.76 4.97
N ALA A 57 -12.83 14.69 3.69
CA ALA A 57 -12.70 15.92 2.89
C ALA A 57 -14.03 16.56 2.55
N ILE A 58 -15.10 15.79 2.38
CA ILE A 58 -16.44 16.34 2.14
C ILE A 58 -16.93 17.11 3.38
N GLU A 59 -16.68 16.59 4.58
CA GLU A 59 -17.00 17.28 5.84
C GLU A 59 -16.31 18.63 5.98
N GLU A 60 -15.05 18.74 5.53
CA GLU A 60 -14.26 19.97 5.62
C GLU A 60 -14.58 20.95 4.47
N LEU A 61 -14.74 20.46 3.25
CA LEU A 61 -14.89 21.30 2.05
C LEU A 61 -16.34 21.67 1.73
N LYS A 62 -17.33 20.93 2.25
CA LYS A 62 -18.77 21.20 2.19
C LYS A 62 -19.23 21.80 0.85
N GLU A 63 -19.54 23.09 0.83
CA GLU A 63 -20.12 23.84 -0.28
C GLU A 63 -19.24 23.90 -1.53
N PHE A 64 -17.92 23.68 -1.40
CA PHE A 64 -17.01 23.61 -2.55
C PHE A 64 -17.16 22.29 -3.33
N ILE A 65 -17.68 21.22 -2.71
CA ILE A 65 -17.85 19.92 -3.35
C ILE A 65 -19.04 19.96 -4.30
N LYS A 66 -18.74 20.09 -5.60
CA LYS A 66 -19.74 19.97 -6.66
C LYS A 66 -20.13 18.51 -6.85
N GLU A 67 -19.13 17.63 -6.95
CA GLU A 67 -19.33 16.19 -7.06
C GLU A 67 -18.17 15.44 -6.42
N ALA A 68 -18.49 14.35 -5.72
CA ALA A 68 -17.51 13.44 -5.15
C ALA A 68 -17.73 12.02 -5.69
N VAL A 69 -16.65 11.36 -6.09
CA VAL A 69 -16.66 9.96 -6.52
C VAL A 69 -15.63 9.16 -5.73
N VAL A 70 -16.05 8.03 -5.18
CA VAL A 70 -15.18 7.05 -4.52
C VAL A 70 -15.17 5.78 -5.37
N LEU A 71 -13.99 5.25 -5.67
CA LEU A 71 -13.80 3.92 -6.25
C LEU A 71 -12.91 3.09 -5.34
N THR A 72 -13.51 2.13 -4.62
CA THR A 72 -12.86 1.33 -3.56
C THR A 72 -12.98 -0.18 -3.84
N LYS A 73 -12.41 -1.01 -2.95
CA LYS A 73 -12.56 -2.48 -3.00
C LYS A 73 -13.98 -2.86 -2.55
N TYR A 74 -14.47 -4.01 -3.01
CA TYR A 74 -15.73 -4.58 -2.50
C TYR A 74 -15.77 -4.64 -0.96
N SER A 75 -16.92 -4.27 -0.40
CA SER A 75 -17.21 -4.21 1.04
C SER A 75 -16.32 -3.26 1.84
N HIS A 76 -15.78 -2.19 1.21
CA HIS A 76 -14.90 -1.21 1.87
C HIS A 76 -15.53 0.17 2.08
N PHE A 77 -16.86 0.24 2.26
CA PHE A 77 -17.55 1.46 2.65
C PHE A 77 -18.71 1.16 3.60
N ASP A 78 -19.10 2.16 4.39
CA ASP A 78 -20.29 2.07 5.25
C ASP A 78 -21.55 2.34 4.41
N LYS A 79 -22.38 1.31 4.25
CA LYS A 79 -23.63 1.39 3.48
C LYS A 79 -24.69 2.28 4.15
N ASN A 80 -24.56 2.54 5.44
CA ASN A 80 -25.53 3.33 6.20
C ASN A 80 -25.27 4.84 6.09
N TYR A 81 -24.10 5.25 5.62
CA TYR A 81 -23.71 6.64 5.55
C TYR A 81 -24.06 7.23 4.17
N LYS A 82 -25.08 8.10 4.13
CA LYS A 82 -25.52 8.78 2.90
C LYS A 82 -25.02 10.22 2.91
N ILE A 83 -24.15 10.56 1.96
CA ILE A 83 -23.69 11.92 1.74
C ILE A 83 -24.27 12.45 0.42
N LYS A 84 -24.79 13.69 0.45
CA LYS A 84 -25.24 14.39 -0.76
C LYS A 84 -24.05 14.57 -1.71
N ASN A 85 -24.27 14.37 -3.01
CA ASN A 85 -23.25 14.51 -4.07
C ASN A 85 -22.09 13.49 -4.01
N LEU A 86 -22.21 12.40 -3.26
CA LEU A 86 -21.21 11.31 -3.25
C LEU A 86 -21.71 10.09 -4.05
N LYS A 87 -20.96 9.71 -5.08
CA LYS A 87 -21.10 8.43 -5.80
C LYS A 87 -20.04 7.47 -5.27
N ILE A 88 -20.46 6.29 -4.80
CA ILE A 88 -19.54 5.25 -4.34
C ILE A 88 -19.62 4.06 -5.30
N PHE A 89 -18.47 3.64 -5.77
CA PHE A 89 -18.28 2.49 -6.63
C PHE A 89 -17.28 1.52 -6.00
N GLU A 90 -17.48 0.24 -6.28
CA GLU A 90 -16.59 -0.83 -5.83
C GLU A 90 -15.97 -1.55 -7.03
N ALA A 91 -14.79 -2.13 -6.87
CA ALA A 91 -14.10 -2.87 -7.92
C ALA A 91 -13.21 -3.99 -7.36
N GLY A 92 -12.76 -4.86 -8.27
CA GLY A 92 -11.87 -5.97 -7.99
C GLY A 92 -10.49 -5.54 -7.47
N HIS A 93 -10.03 -6.27 -6.45
CA HIS A 93 -8.68 -6.22 -5.91
C HIS A 93 -8.34 -7.58 -5.30
N PRO A 94 -7.15 -8.17 -5.55
CA PRO A 94 -5.95 -7.54 -6.13
C PRO A 94 -5.90 -7.51 -7.66
N LEU A 95 -6.78 -8.24 -8.35
CA LEU A 95 -6.85 -8.21 -9.81
C LEU A 95 -7.97 -7.25 -10.29
N PRO A 96 -7.74 -6.51 -11.39
CA PRO A 96 -8.79 -5.69 -12.01
C PRO A 96 -9.97 -6.54 -12.49
N ASP A 97 -11.17 -5.96 -12.50
CA ASP A 97 -12.38 -6.62 -12.98
C ASP A 97 -13.23 -5.75 -13.93
N LYS A 98 -14.33 -6.32 -14.41
CA LYS A 98 -15.26 -5.65 -15.32
C LYS A 98 -15.92 -4.43 -14.67
N ASN A 99 -16.19 -4.47 -13.36
CA ASN A 99 -16.83 -3.35 -12.68
C ASN A 99 -15.88 -2.16 -12.57
N GLY A 100 -14.63 -2.38 -12.14
CA GLY A 100 -13.59 -1.35 -12.12
C GLY A 100 -13.40 -0.69 -13.49
N PHE A 101 -13.40 -1.47 -14.58
CA PHE A 101 -13.33 -0.94 -15.93
C PHE A 101 -14.55 -0.08 -16.30
N LYS A 102 -15.77 -0.57 -16.03
CA LYS A 102 -17.02 0.18 -16.29
C LYS A 102 -17.03 1.50 -15.52
N ARG A 103 -16.75 1.46 -14.22
CA ARG A 103 -16.79 2.64 -13.33
C ARG A 103 -15.69 3.63 -13.66
N THR A 104 -14.50 3.16 -14.05
CA THR A 104 -13.44 4.03 -14.55
C THR A 104 -13.91 4.83 -15.77
N LYS A 105 -14.66 4.23 -16.71
CA LYS A 105 -15.23 4.99 -17.85
C LYS A 105 -16.22 6.06 -17.40
N GLU A 106 -17.10 5.74 -16.45
CA GLU A 106 -18.06 6.70 -15.88
C GLU A 106 -17.33 7.89 -15.22
N ILE A 107 -16.27 7.61 -14.45
CA ILE A 107 -15.44 8.64 -13.83
C ILE A 107 -14.74 9.52 -14.86
N LEU A 108 -14.17 8.93 -15.91
CA LEU A 108 -13.49 9.70 -16.95
C LEU A 108 -14.44 10.65 -17.67
N LYS A 109 -15.72 10.28 -17.83
CA LYS A 109 -16.75 11.17 -18.38
C LYS A 109 -17.00 12.39 -17.48
N ILE A 110 -17.14 12.17 -16.17
CA ILE A 110 -17.30 13.26 -15.18
C ILE A 110 -16.10 14.20 -15.21
N ILE A 111 -14.89 13.65 -15.29
CA ILE A 111 -13.66 14.46 -15.37
C ILE A 111 -13.66 15.33 -16.64
N ASP A 112 -14.06 14.77 -17.78
CA ASP A 112 -14.07 15.47 -19.06
C ASP A 112 -15.08 16.64 -19.07
N GLU A 113 -16.26 16.44 -18.48
CA GLU A 113 -17.30 17.45 -18.36
C GLU A 113 -16.90 18.61 -17.41
N GLU A 114 -16.10 18.32 -16.38
CA GLU A 114 -15.83 19.27 -15.28
C GLU A 114 -14.46 19.97 -15.36
N LYS A 115 -13.53 19.49 -16.20
CA LYS A 115 -12.16 20.04 -16.29
C LYS A 115 -12.09 21.52 -16.65
N GLY A 116 -13.10 22.04 -17.36
CA GLY A 116 -13.17 23.46 -17.72
C GLY A 116 -13.30 24.40 -16.52
N ASN A 117 -14.06 24.00 -15.49
CA ASN A 117 -14.59 24.93 -14.47
C ASN A 117 -14.22 24.57 -13.03
N SER A 118 -13.68 23.38 -12.78
CA SER A 118 -13.45 22.85 -11.44
C SER A 118 -11.98 22.65 -11.08
N ILE A 119 -11.65 22.59 -9.79
CA ILE A 119 -10.38 22.02 -9.30
C ILE A 119 -10.61 20.54 -9.01
N PHE A 120 -9.59 19.71 -9.19
CA PHE A 120 -9.67 18.29 -8.88
C PHE A 120 -8.86 17.97 -7.62
N LEU A 121 -9.52 17.38 -6.64
CA LEU A 121 -8.88 16.74 -5.49
C LEU A 121 -8.87 15.24 -5.72
N ILE A 122 -7.70 14.69 -6.01
CA ILE A 122 -7.50 13.27 -6.25
C ILE A 122 -6.95 12.62 -4.98
N MET A 123 -7.62 11.61 -4.46
CA MET A 123 -7.17 10.89 -3.26
C MET A 123 -6.76 9.49 -3.65
N ILE A 124 -5.54 9.11 -3.29
CA ILE A 124 -4.91 7.86 -3.74
C ILE A 124 -4.45 7.09 -2.51
N SER A 125 -4.86 5.83 -2.42
CA SER A 125 -4.41 4.89 -1.41
C SER A 125 -4.15 3.51 -2.02
N GLY A 126 -3.69 2.58 -1.19
CA GLY A 126 -3.38 1.21 -1.58
C GLY A 126 -4.47 0.53 -2.41
N GLY A 127 -4.05 -0.26 -3.39
CA GLY A 127 -4.95 -0.99 -4.30
C GLY A 127 -5.49 -0.20 -5.50
N ALA A 128 -5.25 1.11 -5.60
CA ALA A 128 -5.69 1.94 -6.73
C ALA A 128 -5.26 1.38 -8.10
N SER A 129 -4.12 0.69 -8.13
CA SER A 129 -3.54 0.02 -9.29
C SER A 129 -4.49 -0.96 -10.00
N SER A 130 -5.24 -1.77 -9.24
CA SER A 130 -6.19 -2.76 -9.77
C SER A 130 -7.61 -2.19 -9.92
N ILE A 131 -8.00 -1.35 -8.95
CA ILE A 131 -9.33 -0.76 -8.82
C ILE A 131 -9.62 0.22 -9.96
N PHE A 132 -8.68 1.12 -10.28
CA PHE A 132 -8.83 2.12 -11.33
C PHE A 132 -8.13 1.67 -12.62
N VAL A 133 -8.91 1.10 -13.53
CA VAL A 133 -8.41 0.39 -14.72
C VAL A 133 -9.06 0.92 -16.00
N SER A 134 -8.20 1.35 -16.94
CA SER A 134 -8.61 1.71 -18.29
C SER A 134 -7.49 1.30 -19.27
N PRO A 135 -7.65 0.23 -20.07
CA PRO A 135 -6.72 -0.12 -21.13
C PRO A 135 -6.69 0.95 -22.24
N LYS A 136 -5.53 1.12 -22.91
CA LYS A 136 -5.44 1.94 -24.14
C LYS A 136 -6.30 1.35 -25.27
N ASP A 137 -6.63 2.19 -26.24
CA ASP A 137 -7.42 1.75 -27.40
C ASP A 137 -6.70 0.61 -28.13
N GLY A 138 -7.48 -0.38 -28.57
CA GLY A 138 -6.97 -1.62 -29.15
C GLY A 138 -6.56 -2.71 -28.14
N ILE A 139 -6.55 -2.43 -26.83
CA ILE A 139 -6.25 -3.43 -25.79
C ILE A 139 -7.52 -3.77 -25.03
N THR A 140 -7.83 -5.07 -24.91
CA THR A 140 -8.96 -5.52 -24.08
C THR A 140 -8.59 -5.58 -22.59
N LEU A 141 -9.58 -5.53 -21.70
CA LEU A 141 -9.33 -5.76 -20.26
C LEU A 141 -8.68 -7.13 -20.01
N LYS A 142 -9.11 -8.15 -20.76
CA LYS A 142 -8.58 -9.52 -20.68
C LYS A 142 -7.10 -9.55 -21.04
N ASP A 143 -6.69 -8.87 -22.10
CA ASP A 143 -5.29 -8.81 -22.52
C ASP A 143 -4.43 -8.14 -21.45
N LYS A 144 -4.90 -7.02 -20.90
CA LYS A 144 -4.21 -6.30 -19.82
C LYS A 144 -4.00 -7.16 -18.57
N ILE A 145 -5.01 -7.93 -18.18
CA ILE A 145 -4.91 -8.87 -17.05
C ILE A 145 -3.92 -9.98 -17.38
N LYS A 146 -4.05 -10.61 -18.56
CA LYS A 146 -3.16 -11.70 -19.00
C LYS A 146 -1.69 -11.27 -19.04
N THR A 147 -1.37 -10.08 -19.58
CA THR A 147 0.00 -9.54 -19.56
C THR A 147 0.53 -9.39 -18.13
N THR A 148 -0.29 -8.90 -17.20
CA THR A 148 0.09 -8.74 -15.79
C THR A 148 0.40 -10.10 -15.15
N GLU A 149 -0.45 -11.10 -15.37
CA GLU A 149 -0.26 -12.46 -14.85
C GLU A 149 1.01 -13.13 -15.38
N ILE A 150 1.28 -12.99 -16.68
CA ILE A 150 2.49 -13.53 -17.31
C ILE A 150 3.75 -12.93 -16.66
N LEU A 151 3.82 -11.60 -16.57
CA LEU A 151 4.98 -10.92 -15.99
C LEU A 151 5.20 -11.30 -14.51
N LEU A 152 4.12 -11.40 -13.73
CA LEU A 152 4.20 -11.86 -12.35
C LEU A 152 4.73 -13.30 -12.25
N LYS A 153 4.25 -14.21 -13.10
CA LYS A 153 4.73 -15.61 -13.13
C LYS A 153 6.21 -15.72 -13.50
N LYS A 154 6.72 -14.79 -14.31
CA LYS A 154 8.13 -14.75 -14.72
C LYS A 154 9.02 -14.01 -13.70
N GLY A 155 8.46 -13.50 -12.61
CA GLY A 155 9.21 -12.80 -11.56
C GLY A 155 9.63 -11.38 -11.97
N ALA A 156 8.83 -10.70 -12.79
CA ALA A 156 9.02 -9.27 -13.04
C ALA A 156 8.94 -8.48 -11.73
N ASP A 157 9.92 -7.60 -11.49
CA ASP A 157 9.86 -6.73 -10.33
C ASP A 157 8.77 -5.65 -10.51
N ILE A 158 8.47 -4.91 -9.44
CA ILE A 158 7.40 -3.91 -9.45
C ILE A 158 7.67 -2.76 -10.43
N PHE A 159 8.93 -2.41 -10.67
CA PHE A 159 9.31 -1.33 -11.59
C PHE A 159 9.11 -1.77 -13.04
N GLU A 160 9.54 -2.98 -13.38
CA GLU A 160 9.37 -3.59 -14.70
C GLU A 160 7.90 -3.82 -15.03
N LEU A 161 7.15 -4.36 -14.07
CA LEU A 161 5.72 -4.55 -14.20
C LEU A 161 5.00 -3.21 -14.41
N ASN A 162 5.35 -2.18 -13.64
CA ASN A 162 4.75 -0.86 -13.78
C ASN A 162 5.16 -0.15 -15.07
N CYS A 163 6.38 -0.36 -15.59
CA CYS A 163 6.78 0.13 -16.90
C CYS A 163 5.76 -0.31 -17.95
N ILE A 164 5.53 -1.62 -18.10
CA ILE A 164 4.56 -2.13 -19.08
C ILE A 164 3.12 -1.67 -18.74
N ARG A 165 2.69 -1.78 -17.47
CA ARG A 165 1.32 -1.44 -17.06
C ARG A 165 0.96 0.03 -17.31
N LYS A 166 1.91 0.95 -17.21
CA LYS A 166 1.70 2.38 -17.52
C LYS A 166 1.47 2.57 -19.02
N HIS A 167 2.32 2.00 -19.87
CA HIS A 167 2.26 2.15 -21.33
C HIS A 167 1.01 1.54 -21.99
N ILE A 168 0.37 0.54 -21.35
CA ILE A 168 -0.89 -0.07 -21.82
C ILE A 168 -2.14 0.51 -21.15
N SER A 169 -2.04 1.65 -20.47
CA SER A 169 -3.12 2.25 -19.70
C SER A 169 -3.46 3.67 -20.16
N LYS A 170 -4.75 4.03 -20.15
CA LYS A 170 -5.20 5.41 -20.41
C LYS A 170 -5.07 6.34 -19.21
N VAL A 171 -4.88 5.80 -18.00
CA VAL A 171 -4.99 6.60 -16.76
C VAL A 171 -3.74 6.53 -15.88
N LYS A 172 -2.81 5.62 -16.16
CA LYS A 172 -1.59 5.43 -15.36
C LYS A 172 -0.43 6.22 -15.97
N GLY A 173 0.65 6.43 -15.24
CA GLY A 173 1.83 7.15 -15.73
C GLY A 173 1.53 8.58 -16.14
N GLY A 174 0.87 9.34 -15.26
CA GLY A 174 0.53 10.75 -15.47
C GLY A 174 -0.64 11.00 -16.40
N ASN A 175 -1.18 9.97 -17.06
CA ASN A 175 -2.24 10.16 -18.04
C ASN A 175 -3.57 10.64 -17.42
N LEU A 176 -3.87 10.36 -16.14
CA LEU A 176 -5.03 10.98 -15.50
C LEU A 176 -4.85 12.49 -15.39
N ALA A 177 -3.65 12.96 -15.00
CA ALA A 177 -3.33 14.39 -15.00
C ALA A 177 -3.43 15.00 -16.40
N LYS A 178 -3.01 14.27 -17.45
CA LYS A 178 -3.18 14.69 -18.85
C LYS A 178 -4.66 14.85 -19.25
N ILE A 179 -5.52 13.94 -18.82
CA ILE A 179 -6.98 14.00 -19.07
C ILE A 179 -7.61 15.21 -18.36
N ILE A 180 -7.19 15.50 -17.14
CA ILE A 180 -7.72 16.61 -16.32
C ILE A 180 -7.22 17.99 -16.80
N TYR A 181 -6.06 18.06 -17.47
CA TYR A 181 -5.53 19.32 -18.00
C TYR A 181 -6.57 20.01 -18.92
N PRO A 182 -6.80 21.33 -18.79
CA PRO A 182 -6.00 22.34 -18.09
C PRO A 182 -6.40 22.62 -16.62
N ALA A 183 -7.24 21.79 -16.00
CA ALA A 183 -7.68 22.03 -14.62
C ALA A 183 -6.52 21.88 -13.60
N PRO A 184 -6.54 22.62 -12.47
CA PRO A 184 -5.65 22.38 -11.35
C PRO A 184 -5.96 21.03 -10.66
N VAL A 185 -4.92 20.29 -10.29
CA VAL A 185 -5.00 19.00 -9.61
C VAL A 185 -4.22 19.05 -8.30
N ILE A 186 -4.85 18.65 -7.20
CA ILE A 186 -4.19 18.37 -5.93
C ILE A 186 -4.40 16.89 -5.66
N SER A 187 -3.32 16.15 -5.43
CA SER A 187 -3.39 14.74 -5.07
C SER A 187 -2.97 14.53 -3.63
N PHE A 188 -3.82 13.92 -2.82
CA PHE A 188 -3.50 13.43 -1.48
C PHE A 188 -3.24 11.94 -1.54
N ILE A 189 -2.05 11.53 -1.11
CA ILE A 189 -1.52 10.17 -1.32
C ILE A 189 -1.20 9.55 0.03
N ILE A 190 -1.75 8.36 0.29
CA ILE A 190 -1.33 7.46 1.37
C ILE A 190 -0.56 6.31 0.73
N SER A 191 0.71 6.18 1.09
CA SER A 191 1.62 5.17 0.53
C SER A 191 1.53 3.85 1.30
N ASP A 192 1.31 2.78 0.55
CA ASP A 192 1.51 1.38 0.95
C ASP A 192 2.68 0.73 0.21
N VAL A 193 3.64 1.54 -0.24
CA VAL A 193 4.76 1.12 -1.09
C VAL A 193 6.09 1.47 -0.39
N ILE A 194 7.01 0.51 -0.37
CA ILE A 194 8.38 0.74 0.11
C ILE A 194 9.00 1.91 -0.67
N SER A 195 9.73 2.80 0.01
CA SER A 195 10.36 4.03 -0.51
C SER A 195 9.42 5.17 -0.93
N ASP A 196 8.10 5.03 -0.76
CA ASP A 196 7.10 6.07 -1.03
C ASP A 196 7.16 6.68 -2.44
N LYS A 197 7.66 5.93 -3.42
CA LYS A 197 7.82 6.37 -4.81
C LYS A 197 6.47 6.65 -5.46
N LEU A 198 6.21 7.92 -5.76
CA LEU A 198 4.93 8.40 -6.29
C LEU A 198 4.59 7.84 -7.69
N ASP A 199 5.58 7.48 -8.49
CA ASP A 199 5.39 6.85 -9.81
C ASP A 199 4.95 5.38 -9.69
N VAL A 200 5.17 4.76 -8.52
CA VAL A 200 4.78 3.38 -8.21
C VAL A 200 3.38 3.35 -7.56
N ILE A 201 3.10 4.24 -6.62
CA ILE A 201 1.81 4.31 -5.91
C ILE A 201 0.68 4.58 -6.92
N GLY A 202 -0.32 3.69 -6.97
CA GLY A 202 -1.40 3.76 -7.96
C GLY A 202 -0.92 3.72 -9.42
N SER A 203 0.33 3.29 -9.67
CA SER A 203 1.03 3.42 -10.96
C SER A 203 1.11 4.88 -11.45
N GLY A 204 1.28 5.83 -10.53
CA GLY A 204 1.57 7.22 -10.83
C GLY A 204 0.49 7.92 -11.66
N ILE A 205 -0.80 7.70 -11.38
CA ILE A 205 -1.90 8.23 -12.21
C ILE A 205 -1.83 9.76 -12.40
N THR A 206 -1.33 10.50 -11.41
CA THR A 206 -1.11 11.96 -11.43
C THR A 206 0.36 12.35 -11.36
N TYR A 207 1.28 11.41 -11.59
CA TYR A 207 2.74 11.62 -11.48
C TYR A 207 3.45 11.34 -12.81
N PRO A 208 4.54 12.06 -13.15
CA PRO A 208 5.30 11.79 -14.37
C PRO A 208 5.76 10.35 -14.53
N ASP A 209 5.84 9.90 -15.77
CA ASP A 209 6.41 8.60 -16.11
C ASP A 209 7.69 8.75 -16.95
N GLU A 210 8.84 8.55 -16.31
CA GLU A 210 10.13 8.64 -17.02
C GLU A 210 10.43 7.41 -17.88
N THR A 211 9.76 6.27 -17.63
CA THR A 211 9.95 5.05 -18.46
C THR A 211 9.37 5.23 -19.85
N THR A 212 9.91 4.51 -20.84
CA THR A 212 9.50 4.63 -22.24
C THR A 212 8.90 3.35 -22.83
N PHE A 213 8.24 3.47 -23.97
CA PHE A 213 7.83 2.31 -24.77
C PHE A 213 9.01 1.40 -25.11
N LEU A 214 10.20 1.98 -25.37
CA LEU A 214 11.42 1.21 -25.59
C LEU A 214 11.81 0.40 -24.36
N ASP A 215 11.68 0.97 -23.16
CA ASP A 215 11.95 0.24 -21.92
C ASP A 215 10.95 -0.90 -21.71
N SER A 216 9.67 -0.68 -22.07
CA SER A 216 8.67 -1.75 -22.06
C SER A 216 9.05 -2.91 -22.98
N ILE A 217 9.57 -2.62 -24.19
CA ILE A 217 10.08 -3.65 -25.11
C ILE A 217 11.31 -4.36 -24.53
N LYS A 218 12.23 -3.64 -23.87
CA LYS A 218 13.39 -4.26 -23.20
C LYS A 218 12.97 -5.21 -22.09
N VAL A 219 11.97 -4.84 -21.29
CA VAL A 219 11.42 -5.73 -20.24
C VAL A 219 10.86 -7.00 -20.86
N LEU A 220 10.06 -6.91 -21.94
CA LEU A 220 9.53 -8.10 -22.61
C LEU A 220 10.63 -9.03 -23.14
N LYS A 221 11.70 -8.45 -23.69
CA LYS A 221 12.87 -9.20 -24.17
C LYS A 221 13.63 -9.87 -23.04
N LYS A 222 13.82 -9.19 -21.89
CA LYS A 222 14.48 -9.76 -20.70
C LYS A 222 13.84 -11.09 -20.28
N TYR A 223 12.52 -11.19 -20.39
CA TYR A 223 11.76 -12.38 -20.00
C TYR A 223 11.47 -13.34 -21.17
N ASN A 224 11.89 -13.04 -22.41
CA ASN A 224 11.56 -13.78 -23.63
C ASN A 224 10.04 -13.89 -23.90
N GLU A 225 9.26 -12.87 -23.52
CA GLU A 225 7.79 -12.92 -23.51
C GLU A 225 7.13 -12.34 -24.76
N GLU A 226 7.89 -11.89 -25.75
CA GLU A 226 7.37 -11.25 -26.96
C GLU A 226 6.31 -12.10 -27.69
N LYS A 227 6.39 -13.44 -27.55
CA LYS A 227 5.47 -14.41 -28.16
C LYS A 227 4.35 -14.89 -27.23
N GLU A 228 4.50 -14.72 -25.92
CA GLU A 228 3.53 -15.21 -24.92
C GLU A 228 2.49 -14.14 -24.54
N ILE A 229 2.87 -12.86 -24.60
CA ILE A 229 1.93 -11.76 -24.35
C ILE A 229 0.88 -11.63 -25.46
N PRO A 230 -0.31 -11.08 -25.15
CA PRO A 230 -1.31 -10.79 -26.18
C PRO A 230 -0.77 -9.92 -27.31
N GLU A 231 -1.07 -10.30 -28.54
CA GLU A 231 -0.61 -9.61 -29.75
C GLU A 231 -1.02 -8.12 -29.76
N SER A 232 -2.23 -7.81 -29.27
CA SER A 232 -2.74 -6.44 -29.13
C SER A 232 -1.81 -5.56 -28.28
N VAL A 233 -1.24 -6.13 -27.22
CA VAL A 233 -0.32 -5.45 -26.30
C VAL A 233 1.05 -5.27 -26.96
N TYR A 234 1.63 -6.33 -27.53
CA TYR A 234 2.93 -6.25 -28.19
C TYR A 234 2.92 -5.22 -29.34
N ASN A 235 1.88 -5.28 -30.19
CA ASN A 235 1.73 -4.36 -31.31
C ASN A 235 1.59 -2.90 -30.86
N LEU A 236 0.86 -2.63 -29.77
CA LEU A 236 0.77 -1.28 -29.21
C LEU A 236 2.12 -0.79 -28.70
N LEU A 237 2.85 -1.62 -27.94
CA LEU A 237 4.17 -1.25 -27.42
C LEU A 237 5.19 -1.02 -28.54
N LYS A 238 5.17 -1.86 -29.57
CA LYS A 238 6.02 -1.72 -30.75
C LYS A 238 5.73 -0.43 -31.51
N LYS A 239 4.46 -0.12 -31.78
CA LYS A 239 4.05 1.15 -32.41
C LYS A 239 4.49 2.37 -31.59
N GLY A 240 4.40 2.29 -30.26
CA GLY A 240 4.90 3.34 -29.37
C GLY A 240 6.42 3.49 -29.45
N ALA A 241 7.17 2.39 -29.45
CA ALA A 241 8.62 2.39 -29.61
C ALA A 241 9.09 2.95 -30.97
N GLU A 242 8.26 2.81 -32.00
CA GLU A 242 8.46 3.40 -33.34
C GLU A 242 8.00 4.87 -33.44
N GLY A 243 7.53 5.48 -32.35
CA GLY A 243 7.08 6.87 -32.31
C GLY A 243 5.70 7.14 -32.92
N ARG A 244 4.92 6.09 -33.21
CA ARG A 244 3.57 6.21 -33.80
C ARG A 244 2.48 6.47 -32.76
N ILE A 245 2.79 6.27 -31.48
CA ILE A 245 1.91 6.55 -30.34
C ILE A 245 2.70 7.44 -29.39
N GLU A 246 2.06 8.53 -28.93
CA GLU A 246 2.67 9.46 -27.99
C GLU A 246 3.02 8.76 -26.66
N GLU A 247 4.14 9.16 -26.10
CA GLU A 247 4.60 8.69 -24.80
C GLU A 247 3.71 9.19 -23.64
N ASN A 248 3.80 8.51 -22.50
CA ASN A 248 3.26 9.02 -21.25
C ASN A 248 3.92 10.37 -20.87
N PRO A 249 3.18 11.30 -20.22
CA PRO A 249 3.70 12.59 -19.81
C PRO A 249 5.00 12.50 -18.99
N LYS A 250 6.03 13.23 -19.43
CA LYS A 250 7.34 13.33 -18.78
C LYS A 250 7.37 14.44 -17.75
N LYS A 251 8.36 14.44 -16.86
CA LYS A 251 8.50 15.42 -15.77
C LYS A 251 8.45 16.89 -16.23
N ASN A 252 8.95 17.17 -17.43
CA ASN A 252 9.01 18.53 -17.99
C ASN A 252 7.71 18.95 -18.73
N ASP A 253 6.70 18.08 -18.80
CA ASP A 253 5.44 18.41 -19.44
C ASP A 253 4.73 19.56 -18.70
N LYS A 254 4.18 20.52 -19.44
CA LYS A 254 3.42 21.67 -18.92
C LYS A 254 2.23 21.24 -18.06
N ILE A 255 1.69 20.03 -18.25
CA ILE A 255 0.61 19.46 -17.45
C ILE A 255 0.96 19.50 -15.96
N PHE A 256 2.18 19.11 -15.59
CA PHE A 256 2.60 19.00 -14.19
C PHE A 256 2.80 20.35 -13.50
N LYS A 257 2.84 21.47 -14.25
CA LYS A 257 2.79 22.83 -13.65
C LYS A 257 1.47 23.11 -12.92
N ARG A 258 0.43 22.31 -13.20
CA ARG A 258 -0.91 22.41 -12.58
C ARG A 258 -1.21 21.26 -11.63
N VAL A 259 -0.24 20.40 -11.33
CA VAL A 259 -0.42 19.24 -10.47
C VAL A 259 0.43 19.37 -9.21
N LYS A 260 -0.21 19.26 -8.05
CA LYS A 260 0.46 19.17 -6.75
C LYS A 260 0.20 17.80 -6.14
N ASN A 261 1.21 16.94 -6.08
CA ASN A 261 1.13 15.65 -5.39
C ASN A 261 1.65 15.82 -3.96
N VAL A 262 0.86 15.42 -2.97
CA VAL A 262 1.17 15.53 -1.53
C VAL A 262 1.06 14.15 -0.90
N LEU A 263 2.19 13.61 -0.46
CA LEU A 263 2.22 12.41 0.36
C LEU A 263 1.79 12.80 1.78
N ILE A 264 0.57 12.41 2.16
CA ILE A 264 -0.02 12.77 3.45
C ILE A 264 0.12 11.63 4.48
N GLY A 265 0.36 10.40 4.05
CA GLY A 265 0.52 9.24 4.93
C GLY A 265 1.49 8.22 4.38
N ASN A 266 2.33 7.68 5.25
CA ASN A 266 3.26 6.59 4.94
C ASN A 266 3.68 5.85 6.21
N ASN A 267 4.49 4.80 6.04
CA ASN A 267 5.00 3.99 7.15
C ASN A 267 5.83 4.82 8.14
N LYS A 268 6.67 5.72 7.62
CA LYS A 268 7.55 6.57 8.43
C LYS A 268 6.79 7.40 9.47
N ILE A 269 5.65 8.00 9.10
CA ILE A 269 4.81 8.78 10.04
C ILE A 269 4.32 7.90 11.20
N ALA A 270 3.91 6.65 10.92
CA ALA A 270 3.49 5.72 11.96
C ALA A 270 4.64 5.33 12.89
N LEU A 271 5.83 5.01 12.33
CA LEU A 271 6.99 4.62 13.12
C LEU A 271 7.51 5.76 14.03
N GLU A 272 7.49 7.00 13.55
CA GLU A 272 7.87 8.18 14.34
C GLU A 272 6.91 8.41 15.52
N GLU A 273 5.59 8.23 15.32
CA GLU A 273 4.64 8.33 16.45
C GLU A 273 4.83 7.18 17.45
N ILE A 274 5.10 5.96 16.98
CA ILE A 274 5.43 4.82 17.84
C ILE A 274 6.65 5.14 18.71
N LYS A 275 7.73 5.64 18.09
CA LYS A 275 8.95 6.05 18.78
C LYS A 275 8.65 7.11 19.84
N LYS A 276 7.94 8.17 19.46
CA LYS A 276 7.56 9.27 20.34
C LYS A 276 6.73 8.80 21.53
N LYS A 277 5.76 7.90 21.33
CA LYS A 277 4.95 7.35 22.43
C LYS A 277 5.79 6.46 23.36
N ALA A 278 6.69 5.65 22.83
CA ALA A 278 7.58 4.80 23.60
C ALA A 278 8.55 5.62 24.48
N GLU A 279 9.13 6.69 23.94
CA GLU A 279 10.02 7.59 24.67
C GLU A 279 9.31 8.30 25.83
N LYS A 280 8.04 8.70 25.63
CA LYS A 280 7.21 9.30 26.70
C LYS A 280 6.97 8.38 27.90
N ILE A 281 7.01 7.06 27.70
CA ILE A 281 6.86 6.07 28.76
C ILE A 281 8.21 5.48 29.22
N GLY A 282 9.32 6.16 28.91
CA GLY A 282 10.66 5.84 29.41
C GLY A 282 11.40 4.72 28.66
N ILE A 283 10.92 4.33 27.47
CA ILE A 283 11.56 3.30 26.62
C ILE A 283 12.54 3.96 25.65
N ILE A 284 13.80 3.51 25.65
CA ILE A 284 14.81 3.96 24.69
C ILE A 284 14.43 3.41 23.31
N SER A 285 14.20 4.27 22.32
CA SER A 285 13.58 3.84 21.06
C SER A 285 14.41 4.21 19.84
N LYS A 286 14.59 3.26 18.91
CA LYS A 286 15.38 3.44 17.68
C LYS A 286 14.59 2.94 16.47
N ILE A 287 14.36 3.81 15.49
CA ILE A 287 13.90 3.40 14.16
C ILE A 287 15.13 2.98 13.37
N LEU A 288 15.23 1.68 13.05
CA LEU A 288 16.39 1.13 12.36
C LEU A 288 16.18 1.05 10.85
N SER A 289 14.94 0.84 10.38
CA SER A 289 14.59 0.91 8.96
C SER A 289 13.08 1.02 8.78
N ASN A 290 12.64 1.77 7.77
CA ASN A 290 11.25 1.80 7.28
C ASN A 290 11.12 1.16 5.88
N GLU A 291 12.15 0.43 5.45
CA GLU A 291 12.27 -0.17 4.11
C GLU A 291 12.62 -1.66 4.17
N ILE A 292 12.22 -2.34 5.26
CA ILE A 292 12.39 -3.79 5.36
C ILE A 292 11.66 -4.47 4.19
N SER A 293 12.39 -5.33 3.50
CA SER A 293 11.90 -6.11 2.37
C SER A 293 12.64 -7.43 2.27
N GLY A 294 12.10 -8.36 1.49
CA GLY A 294 12.64 -9.71 1.29
C GLY A 294 11.78 -10.80 1.91
N GLU A 295 12.33 -12.01 1.95
CA GLU A 295 11.63 -13.21 2.43
C GLU A 295 11.39 -13.14 3.95
N ALA A 296 10.14 -13.25 4.38
CA ALA A 296 9.68 -13.04 5.75
C ALA A 296 10.45 -13.89 6.77
N ARG A 297 10.63 -15.18 6.49
CA ARG A 297 11.38 -16.09 7.38
C ARG A 297 12.86 -15.67 7.53
N GLU A 298 13.50 -15.18 6.48
CA GLU A 298 14.89 -14.77 6.54
C GLU A 298 15.07 -13.43 7.26
N ILE A 299 14.14 -12.51 7.07
CA ILE A 299 14.08 -11.27 7.85
C ILE A 299 13.85 -11.56 9.33
N GLY A 300 12.95 -12.49 9.68
CA GLY A 300 12.71 -12.90 11.07
C GLY A 300 13.98 -13.36 11.77
N LYS A 301 14.82 -14.16 11.09
CA LYS A 301 16.13 -14.58 11.62
C LYS A 301 17.08 -13.43 11.85
N LYS A 302 17.18 -12.51 10.87
CA LYS A 302 18.07 -11.34 10.96
C LYS A 302 17.66 -10.43 12.11
N LEU A 303 16.36 -10.15 12.25
CA LEU A 303 15.84 -9.31 13.33
C LEU A 303 16.09 -9.95 14.70
N ALA A 304 15.95 -11.28 14.83
CA ALA A 304 16.26 -11.99 16.07
C ALA A 304 17.72 -11.84 16.47
N LYS A 305 18.66 -12.03 15.53
CA LYS A 305 20.10 -11.83 15.77
C LYS A 305 20.42 -10.42 16.24
N ILE A 306 19.86 -9.40 15.58
CA ILE A 306 20.01 -8.00 16.01
C ILE A 306 19.52 -7.81 17.46
N SER A 307 18.40 -8.43 17.80
CA SER A 307 17.78 -8.31 19.12
C SER A 307 18.58 -8.97 20.23
N ILE A 308 19.14 -10.15 19.95
CA ILE A 308 20.02 -10.88 20.86
C ILE A 308 21.29 -10.06 21.13
N GLU A 309 21.89 -9.48 20.09
CA GLU A 309 23.08 -8.63 20.22
C GLU A 309 22.79 -7.32 20.97
N GLU A 310 21.64 -6.67 20.72
CA GLU A 310 21.26 -5.47 21.46
C GLU A 310 21.01 -5.79 22.95
N LYS A 311 20.40 -6.96 23.26
CA LYS A 311 20.22 -7.42 24.64
C LYS A 311 21.54 -7.61 25.38
N LYS A 312 22.56 -8.20 24.74
CA LYS A 312 23.90 -8.39 25.33
C LYS A 312 24.61 -7.06 25.61
N LYS A 313 24.41 -6.05 24.76
CA LYS A 313 25.06 -4.72 24.88
C LYS A 313 24.39 -3.81 25.89
N LYS A 314 23.23 -4.18 26.43
CA LYS A 314 22.43 -3.32 27.28
C LYS A 314 23.09 -3.17 28.66
N ILE A 315 23.47 -1.94 29.00
CA ILE A 315 24.21 -1.59 30.24
C ILE A 315 23.26 -1.14 31.38
N ASN A 316 22.05 -0.66 31.06
CA ASN A 316 21.09 -0.15 32.04
C ASN A 316 19.79 -0.97 32.03
N ASP A 317 18.95 -0.84 33.06
CA ASP A 317 17.68 -1.58 33.13
C ASP A 317 16.57 -1.02 32.22
N LYS A 318 16.80 0.09 31.50
CA LYS A 318 15.74 0.73 30.70
C LYS A 318 15.40 -0.12 29.48
N PRO A 319 14.12 -0.46 29.24
CA PRO A 319 13.73 -1.21 28.06
C PRO A 319 14.14 -0.48 26.77
N VAL A 320 14.52 -1.25 25.76
CA VAL A 320 14.88 -0.75 24.42
C VAL A 320 13.83 -1.23 23.42
N LEU A 321 13.32 -0.32 22.59
CA LEU A 321 12.43 -0.62 21.47
C LEU A 321 13.18 -0.41 20.15
N LEU A 322 13.36 -1.50 19.42
CA LEU A 322 13.81 -1.47 18.04
C LEU A 322 12.58 -1.47 17.14
N ILE A 323 12.51 -0.47 16.25
CA ILE A 323 11.36 -0.22 15.39
C ILE A 323 11.81 -0.45 13.96
N PHE A 324 11.10 -1.33 13.26
CA PHE A 324 11.23 -1.51 11.83
C PHE A 324 9.87 -1.41 11.15
N GLY A 325 9.88 -1.03 9.89
CA GLY A 325 8.71 -1.10 9.02
C GLY A 325 9.11 -1.41 7.58
N GLY A 326 8.13 -1.78 6.78
CA GLY A 326 8.33 -2.22 5.41
C GLY A 326 7.35 -3.32 5.05
N GLU A 327 7.63 -4.06 3.98
CA GLU A 327 6.75 -5.10 3.45
C GLU A 327 7.59 -6.32 3.06
N THR A 328 7.45 -7.41 3.81
CA THR A 328 8.10 -8.68 3.47
C THR A 328 7.24 -9.52 2.52
N THR A 329 7.83 -10.57 1.98
CA THR A 329 7.16 -11.51 1.06
C THR A 329 7.29 -12.93 1.57
N VAL A 330 6.39 -13.81 1.12
CA VAL A 330 6.45 -15.23 1.44
C VAL A 330 6.50 -16.00 0.12
N ASN A 331 7.53 -16.81 -0.06
CA ASN A 331 7.55 -17.81 -1.10
C ASN A 331 6.69 -19.02 -0.69
N VAL A 332 5.44 -19.06 -1.16
CA VAL A 332 4.46 -20.07 -0.80
C VAL A 332 4.81 -21.41 -1.46
N LYS A 333 5.19 -22.39 -0.64
CA LYS A 333 5.53 -23.77 -1.05
C LYS A 333 4.56 -24.81 -0.50
N GLY A 334 3.90 -24.51 0.63
CA GLY A 334 2.91 -25.38 1.27
C GLY A 334 1.47 -24.93 1.05
N GLY A 335 0.53 -25.76 1.49
CA GLY A 335 -0.92 -25.48 1.44
C GLY A 335 -1.49 -24.93 2.76
N GLY A 336 -0.64 -24.47 3.67
CA GLY A 336 -1.03 -23.93 4.96
C GLY A 336 -1.70 -22.56 4.89
N LYS A 337 -2.12 -22.08 6.07
CA LYS A 337 -2.69 -20.75 6.26
C LYS A 337 -1.71 -19.86 7.04
N GLY A 338 -1.47 -18.65 6.56
CA GLY A 338 -0.55 -17.72 7.20
C GLY A 338 -0.38 -16.46 6.39
N GLY A 339 0.52 -15.59 6.85
CA GLY A 339 0.93 -14.40 6.15
C GLY A 339 2.38 -14.05 6.47
N ARG A 340 2.87 -12.98 5.85
CA ARG A 340 4.27 -12.54 5.94
C ARG A 340 4.64 -12.10 7.36
N ALA A 341 3.75 -11.40 8.06
CA ALA A 341 4.02 -10.92 9.42
C ALA A 341 4.05 -12.10 10.40
N GLN A 342 3.12 -13.06 10.24
CA GLN A 342 3.11 -14.30 11.01
C GLN A 342 4.34 -15.17 10.72
N GLU A 343 4.72 -15.33 9.45
CA GLU A 343 5.90 -16.13 9.10
C GLU A 343 7.20 -15.53 9.64
N LEU A 344 7.35 -14.20 9.56
CA LEU A 344 8.44 -13.46 10.18
C LEU A 344 8.47 -13.68 11.69
N ALA A 345 7.32 -13.54 12.36
CA ALA A 345 7.21 -13.72 13.81
C ALA A 345 7.57 -15.15 14.25
N LEU A 346 7.14 -16.17 13.51
CA LEU A 346 7.42 -17.56 13.84
C LEU A 346 8.90 -17.89 13.65
N SER A 347 9.50 -17.38 12.57
CA SER A 347 10.93 -17.49 12.33
C SER A 347 11.75 -16.77 13.42
N PHE A 348 11.34 -15.56 13.81
CA PHE A 348 11.96 -14.81 14.90
C PHE A 348 11.88 -15.57 16.23
N ALA A 349 10.70 -16.12 16.57
CA ALA A 349 10.48 -16.86 17.81
C ALA A 349 11.39 -18.08 17.94
N LYS A 350 11.68 -18.78 16.83
CA LYS A 350 12.62 -19.91 16.79
C LYS A 350 14.02 -19.52 17.23
N GLU A 351 14.51 -18.39 16.76
CA GLU A 351 15.87 -17.93 17.02
C GLU A 351 16.04 -17.39 18.46
N ILE A 352 14.97 -16.87 19.07
CA ILE A 352 15.00 -16.35 20.45
C ILE A 352 14.52 -17.36 21.50
N ASN A 353 14.29 -18.62 21.11
CA ASN A 353 13.76 -19.65 22.02
C ASN A 353 14.63 -19.76 23.29
N GLY A 354 14.00 -19.74 24.46
CA GLY A 354 14.68 -19.77 25.76
C GLY A 354 15.39 -18.47 26.17
N ILE A 355 15.32 -17.39 25.36
CA ILE A 355 15.91 -16.10 25.70
C ILE A 355 14.84 -15.17 26.27
N ASP A 356 14.86 -15.00 27.59
CA ASP A 356 13.93 -14.12 28.29
C ASP A 356 14.10 -12.64 27.93
N GLY A 357 13.01 -11.89 28.00
CA GLY A 357 13.05 -10.43 27.87
C GLY A 357 13.10 -9.89 26.44
N ILE A 358 13.04 -10.73 25.40
CA ILE A 358 12.87 -10.28 24.01
C ILE A 358 11.43 -10.55 23.58
N TYR A 359 10.76 -9.52 23.07
CA TYR A 359 9.38 -9.58 22.58
C TYR A 359 9.31 -8.97 21.19
N LEU A 360 8.56 -9.59 20.28
CA LEU A 360 8.26 -9.03 18.96
C LEU A 360 6.75 -8.94 18.77
N LEU A 361 6.27 -7.79 18.27
CA LEU A 361 5.00 -7.66 17.57
C LEU A 361 5.32 -7.43 16.10
N SER A 362 4.87 -8.35 15.24
CA SER A 362 4.92 -8.20 13.79
C SER A 362 3.48 -8.16 13.29
N ALA A 363 3.10 -7.06 12.63
CA ALA A 363 1.72 -6.88 12.17
C ALA A 363 1.58 -5.95 10.97
N GLY A 364 0.70 -6.32 10.03
CA GLY A 364 0.27 -5.48 8.92
C GLY A 364 -0.66 -4.36 9.40
N SER A 365 -0.40 -3.13 8.97
CA SER A 365 -1.16 -1.97 9.41
C SER A 365 -2.61 -1.93 8.92
N ASP A 366 -2.99 -2.73 7.92
CA ASP A 366 -4.38 -2.87 7.47
C ASP A 366 -5.22 -3.82 8.33
N GLY A 367 -4.59 -4.45 9.33
CA GLY A 367 -5.23 -5.36 10.26
C GLY A 367 -5.38 -6.78 9.72
N THR A 368 -4.79 -7.09 8.57
CA THR A 368 -4.85 -8.40 7.90
C THR A 368 -3.47 -8.84 7.44
N ASP A 369 -3.11 -10.10 7.68
CA ASP A 369 -1.86 -10.70 7.20
C ASP A 369 -2.15 -12.01 6.47
N GLY A 370 -1.88 -12.03 5.17
CA GLY A 370 -2.28 -13.12 4.27
C GLY A 370 -3.81 -13.30 4.21
N PRO A 371 -4.31 -14.47 3.79
CA PRO A 371 -5.74 -14.79 3.79
C PRO A 371 -6.23 -15.18 5.22
N THR A 372 -5.97 -14.35 6.22
CA THR A 372 -6.31 -14.60 7.63
C THR A 372 -7.13 -13.47 8.24
N ASP A 373 -7.63 -13.64 9.47
CA ASP A 373 -8.28 -12.60 10.28
C ASP A 373 -7.31 -11.91 11.25
N ALA A 374 -6.06 -12.33 11.29
CA ALA A 374 -5.03 -11.74 12.12
C ALA A 374 -4.27 -10.66 11.36
N ALA A 375 -3.86 -9.60 12.06
CA ALA A 375 -2.91 -8.61 11.55
C ALA A 375 -1.48 -9.16 11.57
N GLY A 376 -1.22 -10.18 12.40
CA GLY A 376 0.11 -10.74 12.59
C GLY A 376 0.19 -11.57 13.86
N ALA A 377 1.31 -11.48 14.59
CA ALA A 377 1.52 -12.22 15.84
C ALA A 377 2.39 -11.46 16.85
N ILE A 378 2.25 -11.82 18.13
CA ILE A 378 3.10 -11.32 19.22
C ILE A 378 3.82 -12.50 19.88
N VAL A 379 5.14 -12.51 19.79
CA VAL A 379 6.00 -13.63 20.23
C VAL A 379 7.03 -13.18 21.28
N ASP A 380 7.55 -14.14 22.01
CA ASP A 380 8.58 -14.01 23.03
C ASP A 380 9.43 -15.30 23.12
N GLY A 381 10.45 -15.31 23.98
CA GLY A 381 11.37 -16.45 24.15
C GLY A 381 10.69 -17.75 24.60
N ASN A 382 9.44 -17.71 25.07
CA ASN A 382 8.68 -18.89 25.51
C ASN A 382 7.68 -19.40 24.44
N THR A 383 7.61 -18.74 23.29
CA THR A 383 6.60 -19.04 22.25
C THR A 383 6.83 -20.41 21.58
N ILE A 384 8.08 -20.87 21.52
CA ILE A 384 8.41 -22.18 20.95
C ILE A 384 8.19 -23.29 21.97
N SER A 385 8.63 -23.12 23.22
CA SER A 385 8.35 -24.07 24.31
C SER A 385 6.84 -24.36 24.46
N LYS A 386 5.99 -23.33 24.35
CA LYS A 386 4.53 -23.51 24.33
C LYS A 386 4.02 -24.38 23.19
N GLY A 387 4.66 -24.32 22.03
CA GLY A 387 4.34 -25.21 20.90
C GLY A 387 4.75 -26.65 21.20
N GLU A 388 5.93 -26.83 21.78
CA GLU A 388 6.47 -28.15 22.15
C GLU A 388 5.59 -28.83 23.22
N GLU A 389 5.12 -28.08 24.22
CA GLU A 389 4.15 -28.55 25.23
C GLU A 389 2.82 -29.02 24.61
N LEU A 390 2.42 -28.44 23.47
CA LEU A 390 1.24 -28.82 22.70
C LEU A 390 1.52 -29.90 21.64
N GLY A 391 2.74 -30.45 21.61
CA GLY A 391 3.15 -31.48 20.65
C GLY A 391 3.28 -30.98 19.20
N ILE A 392 3.45 -29.67 18.98
CA ILE A 392 3.61 -29.08 17.64
C ILE A 392 5.01 -28.50 17.44
N LYS A 393 5.59 -28.68 16.24
CA LYS A 393 6.93 -28.19 15.91
C LYS A 393 6.87 -26.99 14.97
N ALA A 394 7.42 -25.85 15.39
CA ALA A 394 7.41 -24.62 14.60
C ALA A 394 7.98 -24.78 13.17
N GLU A 395 9.02 -25.60 13.00
CA GLU A 395 9.64 -25.88 11.71
C GLU A 395 8.68 -26.51 10.70
N GLU A 396 7.81 -27.42 11.15
CA GLU A 396 6.82 -28.06 10.26
C GLU A 396 5.80 -27.06 9.75
N PHE A 397 5.36 -26.13 10.59
CA PHE A 397 4.41 -25.08 10.22
C PHE A 397 5.06 -24.06 9.28
N LEU A 398 6.31 -23.65 9.50
CA LEU A 398 7.04 -22.78 8.57
C LEU A 398 7.21 -23.42 7.19
N ASN A 399 7.54 -24.71 7.13
CA ASN A 399 7.72 -25.42 5.86
C ASN A 399 6.41 -25.62 5.09
N LYS A 400 5.28 -25.68 5.80
CA LYS A 400 3.93 -25.74 5.21
C LYS A 400 3.29 -24.38 4.94
N ASN A 401 3.98 -23.27 5.25
CA ASN A 401 3.42 -21.90 5.26
C ASN A 401 2.14 -21.80 6.11
N ASP A 402 2.13 -22.45 7.28
CA ASP A 402 0.97 -22.61 8.17
C ASP A 402 1.09 -21.82 9.49
N SER A 403 1.81 -20.69 9.48
CA SER A 403 2.10 -19.90 10.69
C SER A 403 0.85 -19.47 11.46
N TYR A 404 -0.29 -19.28 10.79
CA TYR A 404 -1.57 -18.95 11.44
C TYR A 404 -2.02 -20.03 12.41
N ASN A 405 -2.02 -21.29 11.97
CA ASN A 405 -2.51 -22.39 12.79
C ASN A 405 -1.55 -22.68 13.96
N TYR A 406 -0.25 -22.46 13.80
CA TYR A 406 0.69 -22.51 14.90
C TYR A 406 0.31 -21.49 15.98
N PHE A 407 0.16 -20.21 15.61
CA PHE A 407 -0.16 -19.16 16.58
C PHE A 407 -1.58 -19.22 17.13
N LYS A 408 -2.52 -19.80 16.38
CA LYS A 408 -3.85 -20.11 16.90
C LYS A 408 -3.77 -21.10 18.05
N LYS A 409 -2.96 -22.16 17.91
CA LYS A 409 -2.74 -23.16 18.96
C LYS A 409 -1.98 -22.60 20.16
N THR A 410 -0.97 -21.75 19.94
CA THR A 410 -0.17 -21.13 21.02
C THR A 410 -0.75 -19.82 21.56
N ASN A 411 -1.97 -19.44 21.15
CA ASN A 411 -2.64 -18.19 21.52
C ASN A 411 -1.75 -16.93 21.39
N SER A 412 -1.03 -16.85 20.26
CA SER A 412 -0.06 -15.79 19.98
C SER A 412 -0.41 -14.94 18.76
N LEU A 413 -1.59 -15.17 18.16
CA LEU A 413 -2.13 -14.33 17.08
C LEU A 413 -2.40 -12.91 17.60
N PHE A 414 -2.17 -11.93 16.73
CA PHE A 414 -2.56 -10.54 16.95
C PHE A 414 -3.71 -10.18 16.02
N VAL A 415 -4.92 -10.13 16.57
CA VAL A 415 -6.15 -9.83 15.84
C VAL A 415 -6.61 -8.43 16.20
N THR A 416 -6.69 -7.54 15.21
CA THR A 416 -7.12 -6.14 15.39
C THR A 416 -8.48 -5.85 14.79
N GLY A 417 -8.94 -6.70 13.85
CA GLY A 417 -9.93 -6.30 12.86
C GLY A 417 -9.37 -5.26 11.88
N PRO A 418 -10.19 -4.80 10.91
CA PRO A 418 -9.77 -3.81 9.92
C PRO A 418 -9.47 -2.46 10.59
N THR A 419 -8.24 -1.97 10.44
CA THR A 419 -7.84 -0.64 10.94
C THR A 419 -8.39 0.49 10.05
N GLY A 420 -8.59 0.18 8.76
CA GLY A 420 -9.03 1.13 7.75
C GLY A 420 -7.93 2.09 7.27
N THR A 421 -6.66 1.73 7.46
CA THR A 421 -5.49 2.36 6.83
C THR A 421 -4.56 1.28 6.26
N ASN A 422 -3.60 1.63 5.42
CA ASN A 422 -2.55 0.71 4.99
C ASN A 422 -1.27 1.49 4.68
N VAL A 423 -0.26 1.30 5.53
CA VAL A 423 1.08 1.87 5.39
C VAL A 423 2.14 0.78 5.62
N MET A 424 1.89 -0.44 5.09
CA MET A 424 2.74 -1.63 5.22
C MET A 424 2.79 -2.22 6.64
N ASP A 425 3.78 -3.05 6.96
CA ASP A 425 3.91 -3.74 8.24
C ASP A 425 4.73 -2.93 9.26
N PHE A 426 4.46 -3.18 10.54
CA PHE A 426 5.27 -2.75 11.69
C PHE A 426 5.90 -3.96 12.37
N TYR A 427 7.21 -3.88 12.63
CA TYR A 427 7.96 -4.87 13.39
C TYR A 427 8.56 -4.19 14.63
N LEU A 428 7.91 -4.40 15.78
CA LEU A 428 8.23 -3.74 17.04
C LEU A 428 8.88 -4.74 17.99
N ILE A 429 10.16 -4.55 18.28
CA ILE A 429 10.92 -5.45 19.13
C ILE A 429 11.27 -4.76 20.43
N LEU A 430 10.71 -5.25 21.53
CA LEU A 430 10.93 -4.72 22.87
C LEU A 430 11.89 -5.64 23.63
N ILE A 431 12.98 -5.06 24.12
CA ILE A 431 14.05 -5.74 24.85
C ILE A 431 14.07 -5.23 26.29
N LYS A 432 13.70 -6.12 27.21
CA LYS A 432 13.76 -5.92 28.66
C LYS A 432 15.16 -6.18 29.20
#